data_AF-A0A9N9NTN5-F1
#
_entry.id   AF-A0A9N9NTN5-F1
#
_cell.length_a   1.000
_cell.length_b   1.000
_cell.length_c   1.000
_cell.angle_alpha   90.00
_cell.angle_beta   90.00
_cell.angle_gamma   90.00
#
_symmetry.space_group_name_H-M   'P 1'
#
loop_
_entity.id
_entity.type
_entity.pdbx_description
1 polymer ?
#
loop_
_entity_poly.entity_id
_entity_poly.type
_entity_poly.pdbx_seq_one_letter_code
_entity_poly.pdbx_strand_id
1 'polypeptide(L)'
;DVFASKRKYDYGKCTNCKRFNTSIRWCQSCDPYKITLGWTSDNKDIDYCIKAFQLCAINREKVIEWIPFDKLNIIKEIGKGGFGTVFLADWHQDVSNEYGYLHSQSVK
;
A
#
# COMPACT_ATOMS: atom_id res chain seq x y z
N ASP A 1 -14.97 9.00 -13.93
CA ASP A 1 -14.65 8.02 -12.86
C ASP A 1 -14.88 8.66 -11.49
N VAL A 2 -14.99 7.85 -10.45
CA VAL A 2 -15.34 8.26 -9.07
C VAL A 2 -14.40 9.33 -8.50
N PHE A 3 -13.17 9.42 -9.01
CA PHE A 3 -12.14 10.32 -8.50
C PHE A 3 -12.00 11.61 -9.32
N ALA A 4 -12.85 11.82 -10.33
CA ALA A 4 -12.79 13.00 -11.20
C ALA A 4 -12.83 14.32 -10.41
N SER A 5 -13.64 14.40 -9.35
CA SER A 5 -13.76 15.59 -8.49
C SER A 5 -12.54 15.86 -7.61
N LYS A 6 -11.63 14.88 -7.46
CA LYS A 6 -10.40 15.00 -6.66
C LYS A 6 -9.21 15.48 -7.49
N ARG A 7 -9.34 15.54 -8.81
CA ARG A 7 -8.26 15.97 -9.70
C ARG A 7 -8.07 17.48 -9.63
N LYS A 8 -6.82 17.95 -9.58
CA LYS A 8 -6.50 19.38 -9.56
C LYS A 8 -5.41 19.71 -10.57
N TYR A 9 -5.54 20.87 -11.22
CA TYR A 9 -4.55 21.34 -12.20
C TYR A 9 -3.19 21.58 -11.56
N ASP A 10 -3.17 22.06 -10.31
CA ASP A 10 -1.97 22.33 -9.49
C ASP A 10 -1.06 21.10 -9.29
N TYR A 11 -1.63 19.89 -9.37
CA TYR A 11 -0.89 18.64 -9.19
C TYR A 11 -0.23 18.12 -10.46
N GLY A 12 -0.35 18.87 -11.56
CA GLY A 12 0.17 18.50 -12.87
C GLY A 12 -0.67 17.41 -13.55
N LYS A 13 -0.23 17.03 -14.75
CA LYS A 13 -0.87 15.98 -15.56
C LYS A 13 -0.10 14.67 -15.44
N CYS A 14 -0.84 13.57 -15.38
CA CYS A 14 -0.27 12.23 -15.46
C CYS A 14 0.39 12.02 -16.83
N THR A 15 1.60 11.47 -16.85
CA THR A 15 2.32 11.16 -18.09
C THR A 15 1.65 10.07 -18.90
N ASN A 16 0.96 9.13 -18.25
CA ASN A 16 0.31 7.98 -18.89
C ASN A 16 -1.06 8.33 -19.48
N CYS A 17 -2.01 8.84 -18.67
CA CYS A 17 -3.38 9.08 -19.12
C CYS A 17 -3.70 10.54 -19.47
N LYS A 18 -2.74 11.47 -19.32
CA LYS A 18 -2.86 12.92 -19.62
C LYS A 18 -3.92 13.69 -18.82
N ARG A 19 -4.61 13.05 -17.87
CA ARG A 19 -5.55 13.69 -16.93
C ARG A 19 -4.80 14.38 -15.81
N PHE A 20 -5.43 15.36 -15.18
CA PHE A 20 -4.92 15.98 -13.95
C PHE A 20 -4.80 14.95 -12.83
N ASN A 21 -3.73 15.06 -12.06
CA ASN A 21 -3.44 14.22 -10.92
C ASN A 21 -4.40 14.50 -9.75
N THR A 22 -4.57 13.51 -8.87
CA THR A 22 -5.34 13.67 -7.61
C THR A 22 -4.46 14.15 -6.45
N SER A 23 -3.14 14.04 -6.59
CA SER A 23 -2.14 14.61 -5.68
C SER A 23 -0.82 14.84 -6.43
N ILE A 24 0.08 15.64 -5.85
CA ILE A 24 1.43 15.86 -6.40
C ILE A 24 2.08 14.50 -6.70
N ARG A 25 2.55 14.32 -7.95
CA ARG A 25 3.18 13.09 -8.45
C ARG A 25 2.33 11.81 -8.28
N TRP A 26 1.00 11.93 -8.21
CA TRP A 26 0.10 10.79 -8.06
C TRP A 26 -1.18 10.90 -8.89
N CYS A 27 -1.31 9.98 -9.83
CA CYS A 27 -2.52 9.76 -10.61
C CYS A 27 -3.26 8.54 -10.06
N GLN A 28 -4.34 8.77 -9.29
CA GLN A 28 -5.16 7.68 -8.76
C GLN A 28 -5.66 6.73 -9.87
N SER A 29 -5.88 7.20 -11.09
CA SER A 29 -6.37 6.33 -12.16
C SER A 29 -5.30 5.42 -12.79
N CYS A 30 -4.01 5.63 -12.49
CA CYS A 30 -2.91 4.88 -13.10
C CYS A 30 -1.97 4.25 -12.07
N ASP A 31 -1.62 4.96 -11.01
CA ASP A 31 -0.55 4.57 -10.09
C ASP A 31 -0.96 3.43 -9.14
N PRO A 32 -2.17 3.39 -8.56
CA PRO A 32 -2.61 2.24 -7.77
C PRO A 32 -2.48 0.90 -8.47
N TYR A 33 -2.82 0.84 -9.77
CA TYR A 33 -2.73 -0.41 -10.53
C TYR A 33 -1.31 -0.96 -10.59
N LYS A 34 -0.30 -0.08 -10.71
CA LYS A 34 1.11 -0.49 -10.72
C LYS A 34 1.51 -1.12 -9.39
N ILE A 35 0.99 -0.60 -8.27
CA ILE A 35 1.26 -1.12 -6.94
C ILE A 35 0.58 -2.48 -6.75
N THR A 36 -0.67 -2.61 -7.17
CA THR A 36 -1.43 -3.86 -6.99
C THR A 36 -0.90 -5.03 -7.83
N LEU A 37 -0.16 -4.77 -8.91
CA LEU A 37 0.43 -5.81 -9.76
C LEU A 37 1.72 -6.41 -9.17
N GLY A 38 2.35 -5.73 -8.20
CA GLY A 38 3.69 -6.09 -7.72
C GLY A 38 3.75 -7.23 -6.69
N TRP A 39 2.62 -7.73 -6.20
CA TRP A 39 2.61 -8.73 -5.12
C TRP A 39 1.31 -9.57 -5.06
N THR A 40 1.41 -10.73 -4.41
CA THR A 40 0.29 -11.55 -3.94
C THR A 40 0.65 -12.16 -2.59
N SER A 41 -0.37 -12.45 -1.77
CA SER A 41 -0.26 -13.11 -0.47
C SER A 41 -0.50 -14.62 -0.53
N ASP A 42 -0.75 -15.16 -1.73
CA ASP A 42 -1.31 -16.51 -1.97
C ASP A 42 -2.69 -16.76 -1.33
N ASN A 43 -3.28 -15.73 -0.71
CA ASN A 43 -4.65 -15.75 -0.20
C ASN A 43 -5.50 -14.73 -0.98
N LYS A 44 -6.47 -15.24 -1.76
CA LYS A 44 -7.31 -14.42 -2.63
C LYS A 44 -8.15 -13.39 -1.88
N ASP A 45 -8.61 -13.71 -0.67
CA ASP A 45 -9.45 -12.82 0.13
C ASP A 45 -8.63 -11.66 0.69
N ILE A 46 -7.42 -11.94 1.18
CA ILE A 46 -6.45 -10.93 1.64
C ILE A 46 -6.03 -10.04 0.47
N ASP A 47 -5.68 -10.64 -0.67
CA ASP A 47 -5.33 -9.92 -1.90
C ASP A 47 -6.45 -8.98 -2.32
N TYR A 48 -7.69 -9.48 -2.37
CA TYR A 48 -8.85 -8.67 -2.74
C TYR A 48 -9.02 -7.48 -1.81
N CYS A 49 -8.97 -7.71 -0.49
CA CYS A 49 -9.16 -6.65 0.50
C CYS A 49 -8.08 -5.57 0.37
N ILE A 50 -6.80 -5.94 0.38
CA ILE A 50 -5.70 -4.98 0.36
C ILE A 50 -5.64 -4.26 -0.98
N LYS A 51 -5.78 -4.97 -2.10
CA LYS A 51 -5.78 -4.36 -3.44
C LYS A 51 -6.96 -3.41 -3.62
N ALA A 52 -8.14 -3.71 -3.06
CA ALA A 52 -9.28 -2.79 -3.09
C ALA A 52 -8.97 -1.45 -2.39
N PHE A 53 -8.30 -1.48 -1.24
CA PHE A 53 -7.86 -0.25 -0.55
C PHE A 53 -6.77 0.49 -1.33
N GLN A 54 -5.76 -0.22 -1.85
CA GLN A 54 -4.71 0.38 -2.69
C GLN A 54 -5.30 1.08 -3.92
N LEU A 55 -6.26 0.46 -4.61
CA LEU A 55 -6.97 1.04 -5.76
C LEU A 55 -7.74 2.33 -5.41
N CYS A 56 -8.16 2.49 -4.16
CA CYS A 56 -8.86 3.68 -3.70
C CYS A 56 -7.95 4.82 -3.22
N ALA A 57 -6.62 4.62 -3.19
CA ALA A 57 -5.67 5.60 -2.69
C ALA A 57 -5.61 6.86 -3.57
N ILE A 58 -6.06 7.99 -3.04
CA ILE A 58 -6.12 9.28 -3.75
C ILE A 58 -4.78 10.01 -3.80
N ASN A 59 -3.82 9.62 -2.96
CA ASN A 59 -2.46 10.10 -2.93
C ASN A 59 -1.53 8.97 -2.47
N ARG A 60 -0.22 9.18 -2.62
CA ARG A 60 0.80 8.19 -2.30
C ARG A 60 0.83 7.81 -0.81
N GLU A 61 0.66 8.78 0.07
CA GLU A 61 0.72 8.59 1.54
C GLU A 61 -0.43 7.75 2.08
N LYS A 62 -1.54 7.63 1.34
CA LYS A 62 -2.71 6.83 1.72
C LYS A 62 -2.68 5.41 1.17
N VAL A 63 -1.62 5.03 0.45
CA VAL A 63 -1.47 3.67 -0.05
C VAL A 63 -1.04 2.79 1.13
N ILE A 64 -1.82 1.74 1.41
CA ILE A 64 -1.40 0.69 2.35
C ILE A 64 -0.35 -0.21 1.70
N GLU A 65 0.68 -0.60 2.44
CA GLU A 65 1.75 -1.47 1.96
C GLU A 65 1.46 -2.95 2.32
N TRP A 66 1.71 -3.85 1.38
CA TRP A 66 1.74 -5.28 1.65
C TRP A 66 3.15 -5.68 2.07
N ILE A 67 3.26 -6.30 3.25
CA ILE A 67 4.51 -6.85 3.76
C ILE A 67 4.38 -8.38 3.75
N PRO A 68 5.10 -9.07 2.86
CA PRO A 68 5.19 -10.53 2.88
C PRO A 68 5.68 -11.04 4.23
N PHE A 69 5.14 -12.17 4.69
CA PHE A 69 5.43 -12.71 6.01
C PHE A 69 6.89 -13.14 6.17
N ASP A 70 7.51 -13.63 5.10
CA ASP A 70 8.93 -14.01 5.04
C ASP A 70 9.88 -12.81 5.18
N LYS A 71 9.40 -11.56 5.04
CA LYS A 71 10.17 -10.34 5.34
C LYS A 71 10.10 -9.91 6.80
N LEU A 72 9.28 -10.58 7.61
CA LEU A 72 9.14 -10.29 9.04
C LEU A 72 10.07 -11.21 9.84
N ASN A 73 11.01 -10.63 10.58
CA ASN A 73 11.82 -11.33 11.55
C ASN A 73 11.05 -11.41 12.88
N ILE A 74 10.41 -12.55 13.12
CA ILE A 74 9.62 -12.77 14.34
C ILE A 74 10.56 -12.86 15.56
N ILE A 75 10.41 -11.93 16.51
CA ILE A 75 11.24 -11.87 17.72
C ILE A 75 10.63 -12.71 18.84
N LYS A 76 9.36 -12.46 19.17
CA LYS A 76 8.65 -13.19 20.23
C LYS A 76 7.14 -13.06 20.11
N GLU A 77 6.43 -14.05 20.64
CA GLU A 77 4.99 -13.95 20.92
C GLU A 77 4.75 -12.97 22.09
N ILE A 78 3.77 -12.08 21.95
CA ILE A 78 3.40 -11.11 22.99
C ILE A 78 1.97 -11.28 23.49
N GLY A 79 1.19 -12.18 22.89
CA GLY A 79 -0.14 -12.52 23.37
C GLY A 79 -0.86 -13.49 22.45
N LYS A 80 -1.81 -14.23 23.03
CA LYS A 80 -2.65 -15.18 22.31
C LYS A 80 -4.09 -15.06 22.79
N GLY A 81 -5.02 -14.97 21.84
CA GLY A 81 -6.45 -14.87 22.09
C GLY A 81 -7.24 -15.87 21.24
N GLY A 82 -8.58 -15.78 21.32
CA GLY A 82 -9.47 -16.69 20.58
C GLY A 82 -9.40 -16.56 19.05
N PHE A 83 -8.89 -15.43 18.54
CA PHE A 83 -8.85 -15.12 17.11
C PHE A 83 -7.45 -15.17 16.50
N GLY A 84 -6.42 -15.44 17.30
CA GLY A 84 -5.06 -15.45 16.79
C GLY A 84 -3.98 -15.29 17.85
N THR A 85 -2.76 -15.18 17.35
CA THR A 85 -1.54 -14.98 18.15
C THR A 85 -0.84 -13.72 17.64
N VAL A 86 -0.43 -12.85 18.55
CA VAL A 86 0.22 -11.58 18.27
C VAL A 86 1.72 -11.74 18.52
N PHE A 87 2.51 -11.33 17.54
CA PHE A 87 3.97 -11.41 17.57
C PHE A 87 4.58 -10.01 17.51
N LEU A 88 5.66 -9.81 18.27
CA LEU A 88 6.61 -8.73 18.03
C LEU A 88 7.56 -9.19 16.92
N ALA A 89 7.74 -8.36 15.89
CA ALA A 89 8.60 -8.64 14.76
C ALA A 89 9.35 -7.39 14.31
N ASP A 90 10.56 -7.58 13.81
CA ASP A 90 11.29 -6.57 13.04
C ASP A 90 10.98 -6.75 11.56
N TRP A 91 10.86 -5.64 10.85
CA TRP A 91 10.75 -5.64 9.40
C TRP A 91 12.04 -5.09 8.80
N HIS A 92 12.80 -5.95 8.12
CA HIS A 92 13.96 -5.50 7.36
C HIS A 92 13.52 -4.96 6.01
N GLN A 93 13.54 -3.64 5.87
CA GLN A 93 13.32 -2.97 4.59
C GLN A 93 14.61 -3.05 3.77
N ASP A 94 14.61 -3.87 2.71
CA ASP A 94 15.65 -3.79 1.69
C ASP A 94 15.61 -2.38 1.10
N VAL A 95 16.66 -1.59 1.38
CA VAL A 95 16.78 -0.18 1.00
C VAL A 95 16.95 0.05 -0.52
N SER A 96 16.75 -0.99 -1.34
CA SER A 96 16.86 -0.92 -2.80
C SER A 96 15.67 -0.27 -3.49
N ASN A 97 14.63 0.08 -2.74
CA ASN A 97 13.62 1.01 -3.23
C ASN A 97 14.03 2.39 -2.73
N GLU A 98 14.52 3.26 -3.64
CA GLU A 98 14.36 4.71 -3.44
C GLU A 98 12.95 4.96 -2.89
N TYR A 99 12.76 5.99 -2.07
CA TYR A 99 11.51 6.35 -1.36
C TYR A 99 11.48 5.93 0.12
N GLY A 100 12.26 6.66 0.92
CA GLY A 100 12.23 6.61 2.38
C GLY A 100 10.90 7.07 2.98
N TYR A 101 10.65 6.48 4.16
CA TYR A 101 9.63 6.77 5.16
C TYR A 101 8.20 6.29 4.88
N LEU A 102 7.89 5.10 5.42
CA LEU A 102 6.55 4.76 5.92
C LEU A 102 6.71 4.05 7.27
N HIS A 103 6.10 4.61 8.33
CA HIS A 103 5.89 3.90 9.58
C HIS A 103 4.82 2.83 9.35
N SER A 104 5.22 1.56 9.30
CA SER A 104 4.27 0.44 9.28
C SER A 104 3.94 0.02 10.71
N GLN A 105 2.66 0.11 11.09
CA GLN A 105 2.12 -0.70 12.18
C GLN A 105 1.48 -1.93 11.55
N SER A 106 2.04 -3.11 11.79
CA SER A 106 1.41 -4.38 11.44
C SER A 106 0.62 -4.87 12.64
N VAL A 107 -0.70 -5.00 12.49
CA VAL A 107 -1.59 -5.68 13.44
C VAL A 107 -2.12 -6.92 12.74
N LYS A 108 -1.93 -8.08 13.37
CA LYS A 108 -2.81 -9.24 13.19
C LYS A 108 -3.65 -9.38 14.45
#